data_AF-A0A5Q4DFD6-F1
#
_entry.id   AF-A0A5Q4DFD6-F1
#
_cell.length_a   1.000
_cell.length_b   1.000
_cell.length_c   1.000
_cell.angle_alpha   90.00
_cell.angle_beta   90.00
_cell.angle_gamma   90.00
#
_symmetry.space_group_name_H-M   'P 1'
#
loop_
_entity.id
_entity.type
_entity.pdbx_description
1 polymer ?
#
loop_
_entity_poly.entity_id
_entity_poly.type
_entity_poly.pdbx_seq_one_letter_code
_entity_poly.pdbx_strand_id
1 'polypeptide(L)'
;MPQFPPSGHLEAAPGVVRRCRAAPALRPVLALLAAVTIAGAGCGSDAGDPATGVPQPAAPVLDEGTRTDEAREDPRQNRPVLASPSELAVDQGDPLAAVRARGSGRVVVVYTPSDGWSYEDAGRRLTGVNVEILRDFFAWVEAREGVRLDVSWAADDDWARFYRRVRNGSEGVFGIGNVTITQERRGELDFSPPYLNNVAVLITHASVPELESLEASTEAFEGFTAYPYRGTLHEERINRLRERRIPGLRVIPLESNDEILGTIAEGPERLAFIDVHAYWRAMERGLPIRRHPAADDASETFGVVLPRGSDWTPLLEEFFEEGEGYRNRPRYLEILREHLGEGLTELLEEARLSREELAAPGPPPG
;
A
#
# COMPACT_ATOMS: atom_id res chain seq x y z
N MET A 1 43.21 50.70 -11.73
CA MET A 1 42.25 49.66 -12.15
C MET A 1 43.04 48.40 -12.43
N PRO A 2 42.78 47.29 -11.71
CA PRO A 2 43.66 46.14 -11.68
C PRO A 2 43.41 45.18 -12.85
N GLN A 3 44.49 44.54 -13.29
CA GLN A 3 44.57 43.56 -14.36
C GLN A 3 44.15 42.18 -13.86
N PHE A 4 43.37 41.45 -14.67
CA PHE A 4 43.04 40.05 -14.44
C PHE A 4 44.24 39.14 -14.74
N PRO A 5 44.48 38.05 -13.97
CA PRO A 5 45.45 37.03 -14.33
C PRO A 5 44.86 36.00 -15.30
N PRO A 6 45.70 35.26 -16.06
CA PRO A 6 45.27 34.34 -17.09
C PRO A 6 44.88 32.96 -16.55
N SER A 7 44.02 32.29 -17.31
CA SER A 7 43.47 30.96 -17.07
C SER A 7 44.55 29.88 -16.92
N GLY A 8 44.55 29.20 -15.77
CA GLY A 8 45.36 27.99 -15.55
C GLY A 8 44.72 26.76 -16.16
N HIS A 9 45.50 26.02 -16.95
CA HIS A 9 45.18 24.67 -17.40
C HIS A 9 45.18 23.69 -16.22
N LEU A 10 44.08 22.96 -16.05
CA LEU A 10 43.97 21.82 -15.13
C LEU A 10 44.31 20.53 -15.90
N GLU A 11 45.45 19.93 -15.55
CA GLU A 11 45.82 18.56 -15.91
C GLU A 11 44.88 17.57 -15.20
N ALA A 12 44.28 16.66 -15.97
CA ALA A 12 43.47 15.56 -15.45
C ALA A 12 44.36 14.36 -15.08
N ALA A 13 44.26 13.91 -13.83
CA ALA A 13 44.88 12.66 -13.37
C ALA A 13 44.08 11.43 -13.87
N PRO A 14 44.74 10.28 -14.16
CA PRO A 14 44.06 9.08 -14.64
C PRO A 14 43.48 8.29 -13.46
N GLY A 15 42.15 8.13 -13.42
CA GLY A 15 41.43 7.46 -12.33
C GLY A 15 40.46 6.39 -12.80
N VAL A 16 40.89 5.12 -12.64
CA VAL A 16 40.10 3.93 -12.28
C VAL A 16 38.81 3.64 -13.08
N VAL A 17 38.92 2.74 -14.06
CA VAL A 17 37.79 2.06 -14.70
C VAL A 17 37.16 1.06 -13.72
N ARG A 18 36.01 1.42 -13.11
CA ARG A 18 35.13 0.45 -12.46
C ARG A 18 34.33 -0.29 -13.54
N ARG A 19 34.59 -1.59 -13.69
CA ARG A 19 33.76 -2.48 -14.52
C ARG A 19 32.41 -2.70 -13.83
N CYS A 20 31.34 -2.13 -14.39
CA CYS A 20 29.98 -2.58 -14.07
C CYS A 20 29.83 -4.04 -14.51
N ARG A 21 29.51 -4.93 -13.57
CA ARG A 21 29.04 -6.28 -13.90
C ARG A 21 27.60 -6.15 -14.40
N ALA A 22 27.35 -6.68 -15.59
CA ALA A 22 26.00 -6.79 -16.15
C ALA A 22 25.13 -7.67 -15.24
N ALA A 23 23.89 -7.24 -15.02
CA ALA A 23 22.86 -8.05 -14.39
C ALA A 23 22.54 -9.29 -15.26
N PRO A 24 22.17 -10.44 -14.67
CA PRO A 24 21.80 -11.62 -15.43
C PRO A 24 20.50 -11.37 -16.20
N ALA A 25 20.52 -11.67 -17.50
CA ALA A 25 19.35 -11.61 -18.36
C ALA A 25 18.29 -12.62 -17.89
N LEU A 26 17.07 -12.12 -17.61
CA LEU A 26 15.89 -12.94 -17.44
C LEU A 26 15.58 -13.68 -18.76
N ARG A 27 15.51 -15.00 -18.69
CA ARG A 27 15.07 -15.85 -19.81
C ARG A 27 13.56 -15.80 -19.93
N PRO A 28 12.99 -15.71 -21.15
CA PRO A 28 11.55 -15.86 -21.32
C PRO A 28 11.16 -17.33 -21.11
N VAL A 29 10.23 -17.57 -20.19
CA VAL A 29 9.56 -18.87 -20.03
C VAL A 29 8.47 -18.94 -21.09
N LEU A 30 8.71 -19.75 -22.11
CA LEU A 30 7.69 -20.11 -23.10
C LEU A 30 6.73 -21.13 -22.45
N ALA A 31 5.50 -20.71 -22.15
CA ALA A 31 4.46 -21.61 -21.69
C ALA A 31 3.89 -22.41 -22.88
N LEU A 32 4.10 -23.72 -22.88
CA LEU A 32 3.50 -24.66 -23.83
C LEU A 32 2.10 -25.04 -23.30
N LEU A 33 1.04 -24.55 -23.96
CA LEU A 33 -0.33 -25.01 -23.71
C LEU A 33 -0.51 -26.40 -24.34
N ALA A 34 -0.57 -27.43 -23.50
CA ALA A 34 -1.04 -28.76 -23.89
C ALA A 34 -2.53 -28.87 -23.53
N ALA A 35 -3.37 -28.95 -24.56
CA ALA A 35 -4.78 -29.27 -24.41
C ALA A 35 -4.92 -30.76 -24.02
N VAL A 36 -5.47 -31.01 -22.83
CA VAL A 36 -5.88 -32.36 -22.40
C VAL A 36 -7.39 -32.48 -22.58
N THR A 37 -7.79 -33.26 -23.57
CA THR A 37 -9.16 -33.76 -23.73
C THR A 37 -9.38 -34.94 -22.81
N ILE A 38 -10.24 -34.80 -21.79
CA ILE A 38 -10.75 -35.92 -21.00
C ILE A 38 -12.10 -36.34 -21.59
N ALA A 39 -12.10 -37.50 -22.25
CA ALA A 39 -13.31 -38.22 -22.61
C ALA A 39 -13.86 -38.94 -21.37
N GLY A 40 -15.12 -38.68 -21.06
CA GLY A 40 -15.86 -39.43 -20.06
C GLY A 40 -16.28 -40.82 -20.57
N ALA A 41 -16.24 -41.80 -19.67
CA ALA A 41 -17.02 -43.02 -19.76
C ALA A 41 -17.35 -43.44 -18.31
N GLY A 42 -18.63 -43.38 -17.97
CA GLY A 42 -19.15 -43.99 -16.75
C GLY A 42 -19.37 -45.49 -16.93
N CYS A 43 -19.43 -46.20 -15.80
CA CYS A 43 -20.24 -47.39 -15.59
C CYS A 43 -20.35 -47.59 -14.08
N GLY A 44 -21.58 -47.66 -13.57
CA GLY A 44 -21.85 -47.97 -12.16
C GLY A 44 -21.85 -49.47 -11.89
N SER A 45 -21.91 -49.83 -10.61
CA SER A 45 -22.82 -50.84 -10.06
C SER A 45 -22.63 -50.98 -8.55
N ASP A 46 -23.76 -51.21 -7.89
CA ASP A 46 -23.97 -51.52 -6.48
C ASP A 46 -23.13 -52.69 -5.95
N ALA A 47 -22.82 -52.67 -4.65
CA ALA A 47 -23.24 -53.72 -3.70
C ALA A 47 -22.57 -53.56 -2.32
N GLY A 48 -23.37 -53.75 -1.27
CA GLY A 48 -22.98 -54.60 -0.14
C GLY A 48 -22.43 -53.92 1.11
N ASP A 49 -23.33 -53.62 2.04
CA ASP A 49 -23.06 -53.62 3.48
C ASP A 49 -22.73 -55.07 3.94
N PRO A 50 -21.76 -55.28 4.86
CA PRO A 50 -22.24 -55.58 6.20
C PRO A 50 -21.35 -55.03 7.35
N ALA A 51 -22.06 -54.46 8.32
CA ALA A 51 -21.83 -54.52 9.76
C ALA A 51 -20.64 -55.37 10.26
N THR A 52 -19.65 -54.68 10.83
CA THR A 52 -18.81 -55.24 11.91
C THR A 52 -18.66 -54.20 13.02
N GLY A 53 -19.21 -54.51 14.18
CA GLY A 53 -19.06 -53.72 15.39
C GLY A 53 -17.65 -53.87 15.94
N VAL A 54 -16.98 -52.73 16.13
CA VAL A 54 -15.75 -52.62 16.90
C VAL A 54 -16.08 -51.84 18.18
N PRO A 55 -15.79 -52.38 19.38
CA PRO A 55 -16.01 -51.66 20.62
C PRO A 55 -15.02 -50.49 20.73
N GLN A 56 -15.59 -49.31 20.92
CA GLN A 56 -14.88 -48.05 21.17
C GLN A 56 -14.17 -48.14 22.53
N PRO A 57 -12.85 -47.89 22.63
CA PRO A 57 -12.19 -47.78 23.94
C PRO A 57 -12.69 -46.51 24.65
N ALA A 58 -13.03 -46.67 25.93
CA ALA A 58 -13.48 -45.59 26.78
C ALA A 58 -12.46 -44.44 26.80
N ALA A 59 -12.94 -43.23 26.53
CA ALA A 59 -12.16 -42.01 26.67
C ALA A 59 -11.68 -41.87 28.13
N PRO A 60 -10.43 -41.43 28.38
CA PRO A 60 -10.01 -41.08 29.71
C PRO A 60 -10.84 -39.89 30.21
N VAL A 61 -11.45 -40.06 31.39
CA VAL A 61 -12.06 -38.97 32.15
C VAL A 61 -10.95 -37.99 32.47
N LEU A 62 -10.92 -36.87 31.75
CA LEU A 62 -10.07 -35.74 32.08
C LEU A 62 -10.66 -35.03 33.29
N ASP A 63 -9.85 -34.99 34.34
CA ASP A 63 -10.02 -34.26 35.58
C ASP A 63 -10.42 -32.80 35.29
N GLU A 64 -11.56 -32.37 35.82
CA GLU A 64 -12.05 -30.98 35.75
C GLU A 64 -11.22 -30.11 36.72
N GLY A 65 -9.95 -29.92 36.39
CA GLY A 65 -9.07 -28.95 37.02
C GLY A 65 -9.50 -27.54 36.62
N THR A 66 -10.12 -26.83 37.55
CA THR A 66 -10.24 -25.37 37.69
C THR A 66 -9.84 -24.56 36.44
N ARG A 67 -10.80 -24.36 35.55
CA ARG A 67 -10.73 -23.34 34.50
C ARG A 67 -10.72 -21.98 35.20
N THR A 68 -9.57 -21.32 35.27
CA THR A 68 -9.52 -19.90 35.61
C THR A 68 -10.22 -19.15 34.48
N ASP A 69 -11.28 -18.43 34.83
CA ASP A 69 -11.93 -17.42 33.98
C ASP A 69 -10.89 -16.35 33.61
N GLU A 70 -10.10 -16.60 32.57
CA GLU A 70 -9.46 -15.53 31.83
C GLU A 70 -10.56 -14.78 31.11
N ALA A 71 -10.92 -13.63 31.67
CA ALA A 71 -11.87 -12.70 31.10
C ALA A 71 -11.55 -12.52 29.62
N ARG A 72 -12.52 -12.85 28.75
CA ARG A 72 -12.52 -12.44 27.35
C ARG A 72 -12.42 -10.91 27.31
N GLU A 73 -11.21 -10.39 27.14
CA GLU A 73 -10.99 -8.97 26.89
C GLU A 73 -11.81 -8.57 25.65
N ASP A 74 -12.65 -7.55 25.78
CA ASP A 74 -13.42 -7.03 24.65
C ASP A 74 -12.39 -6.46 23.64
N PRO A 75 -12.30 -7.00 22.41
CA PRO A 75 -11.32 -6.54 21.42
C PRO A 75 -11.48 -5.05 21.04
N ARG A 76 -12.59 -4.39 21.44
CA ARG A 76 -12.77 -2.95 21.30
C ARG A 76 -12.03 -2.12 22.35
N GLN A 77 -11.65 -2.70 23.49
CA GLN A 77 -10.95 -1.99 24.57
C GLN A 77 -9.44 -1.82 24.32
N ASN A 78 -8.87 -2.52 23.35
CA ASN A 78 -7.46 -2.42 22.96
C ASN A 78 -7.22 -1.53 21.73
N ARG A 79 -8.20 -0.68 21.39
CA ARG A 79 -7.98 0.42 20.45
C ARG A 79 -7.15 1.49 21.16
N PRO A 80 -6.02 1.96 20.58
CA PRO A 80 -5.23 3.02 21.18
C PRO A 80 -6.13 4.19 21.53
N VAL A 81 -6.05 4.64 22.78
CA VAL A 81 -6.67 5.89 23.22
C VAL A 81 -5.99 6.99 22.40
N LEU A 82 -6.65 7.41 21.33
CA LEU A 82 -6.19 8.54 20.53
C LEU A 82 -5.99 9.72 21.49
N ALA A 83 -4.80 10.33 21.46
CA ALA A 83 -4.50 11.51 22.26
C ALA A 83 -5.66 12.51 22.21
N SER A 84 -5.95 13.13 23.35
CA SER A 84 -7.11 14.02 23.46
C SER A 84 -7.06 15.11 22.37
N PRO A 85 -8.17 15.43 21.68
CA PRO A 85 -8.20 16.37 20.55
C PRO A 85 -7.63 17.77 20.83
N SER A 86 -7.41 18.15 22.09
CA SER A 86 -7.04 19.50 22.51
C SER A 86 -5.54 19.83 22.44
N GLU A 87 -4.66 18.90 22.05
CA GLU A 87 -3.20 19.12 22.09
C GLU A 87 -2.53 19.28 20.72
N LEU A 88 -3.24 19.08 19.61
CA LEU A 88 -2.67 19.26 18.27
C LEU A 88 -3.03 20.63 17.72
N ALA A 89 -2.02 21.40 17.32
CA ALA A 89 -2.25 22.58 16.48
C ALA A 89 -2.99 22.14 15.21
N VAL A 90 -4.14 22.77 14.94
CA VAL A 90 -4.94 22.48 13.75
C VAL A 90 -4.32 23.19 12.56
N ASP A 91 -3.95 22.43 11.52
CA ASP A 91 -3.45 23.01 10.27
C ASP A 91 -4.52 23.91 9.62
N GLN A 92 -4.10 25.07 9.10
CA GLN A 92 -5.00 26.08 8.54
C GLN A 92 -4.57 26.48 7.12
N GLY A 93 -5.38 26.12 6.13
CA GLY A 93 -5.34 26.63 4.76
C GLY A 93 -6.47 27.64 4.48
N ASP A 94 -6.48 28.19 3.28
CA ASP A 94 -7.55 29.07 2.80
C ASP A 94 -8.62 28.28 2.02
N PRO A 95 -9.93 28.58 2.21
CA PRO A 95 -10.97 28.09 1.31
C PRO A 95 -10.77 28.64 -0.10
N LEU A 96 -11.03 27.79 -1.10
CA LEU A 96 -10.92 28.12 -2.52
C LEU A 96 -11.74 29.36 -2.88
N ALA A 97 -12.93 29.53 -2.30
CA ALA A 97 -13.74 30.73 -2.50
C ALA A 97 -12.99 32.02 -2.09
N ALA A 98 -12.24 31.98 -0.99
CA ALA A 98 -11.45 33.12 -0.54
C ALA A 98 -10.19 33.33 -1.40
N VAL A 99 -9.57 32.23 -1.87
CA VAL A 99 -8.44 32.29 -2.82
C VAL A 99 -8.86 33.00 -4.11
N ARG A 100 -9.99 32.58 -4.70
CA ARG A 100 -10.58 33.20 -5.90
C ARG A 100 -10.86 34.69 -5.69
N ALA A 101 -11.47 35.06 -4.56
CA ALA A 101 -11.81 36.45 -4.27
C ALA A 101 -10.58 37.36 -4.12
N ARG A 102 -9.47 36.84 -3.58
CA ARG A 102 -8.23 37.60 -3.37
C ARG A 102 -7.24 37.51 -4.52
N GLY A 103 -7.40 36.55 -5.42
CA GLY A 103 -6.38 36.18 -6.40
C GLY A 103 -5.17 35.47 -5.80
N SER A 104 -5.19 35.14 -4.50
CA SER A 104 -4.13 34.38 -3.83
C SER A 104 -4.58 33.75 -2.51
N GLY A 105 -3.92 32.66 -2.11
CA GLY A 105 -4.21 31.98 -0.86
C GLY A 105 -3.14 30.99 -0.43
N ARG A 106 -3.26 30.52 0.81
CA ARG A 106 -2.40 29.54 1.44
C ARG A 106 -3.01 28.15 1.33
N VAL A 107 -2.15 27.17 1.04
CA VAL A 107 -2.47 25.75 1.13
C VAL A 107 -1.48 25.07 2.08
N VAL A 108 -1.96 24.10 2.85
CA VAL A 108 -1.12 23.25 3.70
C VAL A 108 -1.23 21.81 3.23
N VAL A 109 -0.11 21.18 2.92
CA VAL A 109 -0.04 19.76 2.63
C VAL A 109 0.64 19.05 3.79
N VAL A 110 -0.12 18.26 4.52
CA VAL A 110 0.40 17.33 5.52
C VAL A 110 0.80 16.04 4.81
N TYR A 111 1.96 15.48 5.11
CA TYR A 111 2.42 14.25 4.46
C TYR A 111 3.09 13.27 5.41
N THR A 112 2.94 11.98 5.14
CA THR A 112 3.72 10.93 5.82
C THR A 112 4.96 10.61 4.99
N PRO A 113 6.17 10.78 5.54
CA PRO A 113 7.39 10.45 4.81
C PRO A 113 7.43 8.99 4.36
N SER A 114 7.73 8.77 3.09
CA SER A 114 7.95 7.44 2.53
C SER A 114 8.78 7.54 1.26
N ASP A 115 9.85 6.76 1.17
CA ASP A 115 10.71 6.66 0.00
C ASP A 115 9.86 6.42 -1.26
N GLY A 116 10.18 7.10 -2.36
CA GLY A 116 9.42 7.05 -3.62
C GLY A 116 8.09 7.83 -3.62
N TRP A 117 7.44 8.06 -2.47
CA TRP A 117 6.12 8.69 -2.42
C TRP A 117 6.14 10.14 -1.96
N SER A 118 6.80 10.40 -0.83
CA SER A 118 6.92 11.71 -0.21
C SER A 118 8.20 11.71 0.62
N TYR A 119 9.31 12.10 0.01
CA TYR A 119 10.64 11.99 0.59
C TYR A 119 11.52 13.17 0.18
N GLU A 120 12.62 13.36 0.90
CA GLU A 120 13.66 14.31 0.49
C GLU A 120 14.71 13.60 -0.38
N ASP A 121 15.01 14.15 -1.55
CA ASP A 121 16.10 13.64 -2.38
C ASP A 121 17.48 13.93 -1.75
N ALA A 122 18.56 13.49 -2.41
CA ALA A 122 19.92 13.74 -1.95
C ALA A 122 20.27 15.24 -1.83
N GLY A 123 19.52 16.12 -2.50
CA GLY A 123 19.62 17.58 -2.42
C GLY A 123 18.75 18.21 -1.32
N ARG A 124 18.06 17.40 -0.50
CA ARG A 124 17.07 17.83 0.50
C ARG A 124 15.86 18.55 -0.11
N ARG A 125 15.50 18.21 -1.35
CA ARG A 125 14.25 18.69 -1.93
C ARG A 125 13.15 17.67 -1.67
N LEU A 126 12.04 18.12 -1.11
CA LEU A 126 10.83 17.32 -1.01
C LEU A 126 10.34 16.95 -2.42
N THR A 127 10.14 15.66 -2.67
CA THR A 127 9.73 15.08 -3.95
C THR A 127 9.09 13.70 -3.74
N GLY A 128 8.78 12.99 -4.82
CA GLY A 128 8.08 11.70 -4.79
C GLY A 128 6.72 11.78 -5.44
N VAL A 129 6.13 10.62 -5.73
CA VAL A 129 4.89 10.51 -6.51
C VAL A 129 3.78 11.42 -5.99
N ASN A 130 3.48 11.37 -4.69
CA ASN A 130 2.38 12.16 -4.13
C ASN A 130 2.66 13.67 -4.18
N VAL A 131 3.93 14.05 -4.00
CA VAL A 131 4.37 15.45 -4.01
C VAL A 131 4.26 16.03 -5.43
N GLU A 132 4.75 15.30 -6.43
CA GLU A 132 4.72 15.76 -7.82
C GLU A 132 3.29 15.82 -8.38
N ILE A 133 2.42 14.87 -8.03
CA ILE A 133 1.00 14.92 -8.42
C ILE A 133 0.32 16.17 -7.86
N LEU A 134 0.55 16.49 -6.58
CA LEU A 134 -0.02 17.70 -5.99
C LEU A 134 0.59 18.98 -6.56
N ARG A 135 1.88 18.98 -6.94
CA ARG A 135 2.49 20.12 -7.65
C ARG A 135 1.82 20.35 -9.00
N ASP A 136 1.58 19.30 -9.78
CA ASP A 136 0.84 19.38 -11.04
C ASP A 136 -0.58 19.91 -10.81
N PHE A 137 -1.27 19.44 -9.77
CA PHE A 137 -2.59 19.95 -9.38
C PHE A 137 -2.55 21.44 -9.05
N PHE A 138 -1.67 21.89 -8.16
CA PHE A 138 -1.60 23.30 -7.77
C PHE A 138 -1.23 24.21 -8.94
N ALA A 139 -0.29 23.79 -9.80
CA ALA A 139 0.05 24.53 -11.01
C ALA A 139 -1.15 24.63 -11.97
N TRP A 140 -1.92 23.56 -12.11
CA TRP A 140 -3.15 23.56 -12.90
C TRP A 140 -4.20 24.51 -12.30
N VAL A 141 -4.39 24.52 -10.98
CA VAL A 141 -5.29 25.46 -10.30
C VAL A 141 -4.88 26.91 -10.52
N GLU A 142 -3.59 27.24 -10.33
CA GLU A 142 -3.08 28.60 -10.55
C GLU A 142 -3.34 29.08 -11.99
N ALA A 143 -3.09 28.20 -12.97
CA ALA A 143 -3.33 28.49 -14.38
C ALA A 143 -4.81 28.65 -14.72
N ARG A 144 -5.67 27.75 -14.19
CA ARG A 144 -7.10 27.71 -14.47
C ARG A 144 -7.87 28.85 -13.82
N GLU A 145 -7.59 29.11 -12.55
CA GLU A 145 -8.33 30.07 -11.73
C GLU A 145 -7.70 31.48 -11.77
N GLY A 146 -6.50 31.61 -12.33
CA GLY A 146 -5.78 32.89 -12.37
C GLY A 146 -5.39 33.38 -10.97
N VAL A 147 -5.07 32.45 -10.07
CA VAL A 147 -4.72 32.72 -8.66
C VAL A 147 -3.26 32.34 -8.39
N ARG A 148 -2.73 32.78 -7.24
CA ARG A 148 -1.43 32.35 -6.71
C ARG A 148 -1.58 31.54 -5.43
N LEU A 149 -0.93 30.40 -5.33
CA LEU A 149 -0.94 29.55 -4.16
C LEU A 149 0.40 29.60 -3.42
N ASP A 150 0.35 29.87 -2.13
CA ASP A 150 1.46 29.69 -1.19
C ASP A 150 1.32 28.32 -0.52
N VAL A 151 2.04 27.32 -1.04
CA VAL A 151 1.92 25.93 -0.59
C VAL A 151 2.99 25.60 0.45
N SER A 152 2.54 25.29 1.66
CA SER A 152 3.38 24.81 2.75
C SER A 152 3.29 23.29 2.89
N TRP A 153 4.42 22.64 3.17
CA TRP A 153 4.51 21.18 3.31
C TRP A 153 4.93 20.83 4.73
N ALA A 154 4.18 19.95 5.40
CA ALA A 154 4.41 19.57 6.78
C ALA A 154 4.47 18.04 6.93
N ALA A 155 5.64 17.53 7.28
CA ALA A 155 5.83 16.11 7.55
C ALA A 155 5.11 15.68 8.84
N ASP A 156 4.67 14.43 8.87
CA ASP A 156 4.20 13.73 10.07
C ASP A 156 4.46 12.23 9.95
N ASP A 157 5.36 11.71 10.79
CA ASP A 157 5.78 10.31 10.84
C ASP A 157 4.81 9.40 11.62
N ASP A 158 3.89 9.98 12.38
CA ASP A 158 2.85 9.25 13.10
C ASP A 158 1.56 9.24 12.28
N TRP A 159 1.18 8.06 11.78
CA TRP A 159 0.00 7.89 10.93
C TRP A 159 -1.28 8.42 11.58
N ALA A 160 -1.47 8.14 12.87
CA ALA A 160 -2.68 8.54 13.58
C ALA A 160 -2.72 10.07 13.75
N ARG A 161 -1.58 10.71 13.99
CA ARG A 161 -1.44 12.17 14.08
C ARG A 161 -1.64 12.81 12.71
N PHE A 162 -1.00 12.31 11.65
CA PHE A 162 -1.24 12.69 10.25
C PHE A 162 -2.74 12.69 9.93
N TYR A 163 -3.42 11.56 10.18
CA TYR A 163 -4.84 11.39 9.87
C TYR A 163 -5.71 12.42 10.61
N ARG A 164 -5.46 12.62 11.91
CA ARG A 164 -6.19 13.61 12.73
C ARG A 164 -5.93 15.04 12.26
N ARG A 165 -4.70 15.38 11.87
CA ARG A 165 -4.32 16.71 11.38
C ARG A 165 -5.09 17.08 10.12
N VAL A 166 -5.19 16.16 9.17
CA VAL A 166 -5.96 16.38 7.93
C VAL A 166 -7.46 16.43 8.22
N ARG A 167 -7.99 15.45 8.98
CA ARG A 167 -9.43 15.39 9.30
C ARG A 167 -9.93 16.64 10.02
N ASN A 168 -9.15 17.14 10.97
CA ASN A 168 -9.53 18.28 11.79
C ASN A 168 -9.08 19.62 11.18
N GLY A 169 -8.31 19.60 10.10
CA GLY A 169 -7.78 20.78 9.42
C GLY A 169 -8.89 21.66 8.83
N SER A 170 -8.56 22.92 8.53
CA SER A 170 -9.49 23.79 7.79
C SER A 170 -9.51 23.47 6.30
N GLU A 171 -10.42 24.12 5.58
CA GLU A 171 -10.35 24.28 4.13
C GLU A 171 -8.92 24.61 3.65
N GLY A 172 -8.52 24.08 2.49
CA GLY A 172 -7.16 24.27 1.96
C GLY A 172 -6.07 23.43 2.64
N VAL A 173 -6.45 22.47 3.50
CA VAL A 173 -5.56 21.42 4.00
C VAL A 173 -5.70 20.16 3.15
N PHE A 174 -4.57 19.57 2.77
CA PHE A 174 -4.47 18.34 2.00
C PHE A 174 -3.60 17.33 2.75
N GLY A 175 -3.89 16.04 2.58
CA GLY A 175 -3.12 14.94 3.14
C GLY A 175 -2.64 13.97 2.08
N ILE A 176 -1.35 13.63 2.12
CA ILE A 176 -0.74 12.61 1.27
C ILE A 176 0.11 11.63 2.09
N GLY A 177 -0.35 10.38 2.19
CA GLY A 177 0.32 9.36 2.99
C GLY A 177 -0.02 7.94 2.53
N ASN A 178 -0.21 7.73 1.23
CA ASN A 178 -0.65 6.45 0.68
C ASN A 178 -1.98 5.98 1.31
N VAL A 179 -2.93 6.91 1.44
CA VAL A 179 -4.18 6.66 2.16
C VAL A 179 -5.10 5.81 1.31
N THR A 180 -5.35 4.57 1.75
CA THR A 180 -6.35 3.70 1.12
C THR A 180 -7.74 4.30 1.22
N ILE A 181 -8.43 4.38 0.09
CA ILE A 181 -9.82 4.80 -0.01
C ILE A 181 -10.71 3.68 0.52
N THR A 182 -11.44 3.96 1.60
CA THR A 182 -12.44 3.04 2.16
C THR A 182 -13.76 3.76 2.41
N GLN A 183 -14.85 3.01 2.49
CA GLN A 183 -16.16 3.60 2.80
C GLN A 183 -16.21 4.23 4.20
N GLU A 184 -15.53 3.62 5.16
CA GLU A 184 -15.39 4.16 6.52
C GLU A 184 -14.68 5.52 6.49
N ARG A 185 -13.51 5.61 5.83
CA ARG A 185 -12.74 6.85 5.75
C ARG A 185 -13.47 7.93 4.94
N ARG A 186 -14.24 7.57 3.90
CA ARG A 186 -15.12 8.51 3.17
C ARG A 186 -16.20 9.15 4.06
N GLY A 187 -16.50 8.54 5.20
CA GLY A 187 -17.38 9.13 6.21
C GLY A 187 -16.72 10.27 7.00
N GLU A 188 -15.39 10.28 7.09
CA GLU A 188 -14.61 11.22 7.91
C GLU A 188 -13.82 12.26 7.10
N LEU A 189 -13.53 11.96 5.83
CA LEU A 189 -12.66 12.73 4.95
C LEU A 189 -13.25 12.77 3.53
N ASP A 190 -12.89 13.82 2.80
CA ASP A 190 -13.02 13.81 1.35
C ASP A 190 -11.80 13.13 0.72
N PHE A 191 -11.98 12.58 -0.47
CA PHE A 191 -10.94 11.93 -1.24
C PHE A 191 -10.93 12.46 -2.67
N SER A 192 -9.74 12.60 -3.24
CA SER A 192 -9.60 12.68 -4.70
C SER A 192 -10.14 11.41 -5.37
N PRO A 193 -10.37 11.44 -6.70
CA PRO A 193 -10.33 10.22 -7.49
C PRO A 193 -9.04 9.43 -7.21
N PRO A 194 -9.08 8.09 -7.30
CA PRO A 194 -7.93 7.27 -6.96
C PRO A 194 -6.76 7.58 -7.90
N TYR A 195 -5.62 7.97 -7.33
CA TYR A 195 -4.41 8.28 -8.11
C TYR A 195 -3.51 7.06 -8.33
N LEU A 196 -3.72 5.98 -7.56
CA LEU A 196 -2.94 4.75 -7.66
C LEU A 196 -3.80 3.53 -7.34
N ASN A 197 -3.54 2.41 -8.01
CA ASN A 197 -3.98 1.09 -7.59
C ASN A 197 -2.84 0.45 -6.79
N ASN A 198 -3.09 0.09 -5.54
CA ASN A 198 -2.12 -0.57 -4.69
C ASN A 198 -2.33 -2.08 -4.71
N VAL A 199 -1.26 -2.82 -4.46
CA VAL A 199 -1.30 -4.27 -4.26
C VAL A 199 -0.84 -4.55 -2.85
N ALA A 200 -1.73 -5.09 -2.01
CA ALA A 200 -1.35 -5.67 -0.74
C ALA A 200 -0.74 -7.06 -1.00
N VAL A 201 0.46 -7.29 -0.50
CA VAL A 201 1.21 -8.53 -0.70
C VAL A 201 1.43 -9.25 0.63
N LEU A 202 1.25 -10.57 0.62
CA LEU A 202 1.64 -11.42 1.75
C LEU A 202 3.14 -11.68 1.68
N ILE A 203 3.84 -11.46 2.78
CA ILE A 203 5.28 -11.68 2.91
C ILE A 203 5.63 -12.64 4.04
N THR A 204 6.73 -13.37 3.83
CA THR A 204 7.42 -14.21 4.83
C THR A 204 8.93 -14.08 4.68
N HIS A 205 9.72 -14.80 5.48
CA HIS A 205 11.17 -14.91 5.26
C HIS A 205 11.50 -15.68 3.97
N ALA A 206 12.60 -15.35 3.30
CA ALA A 206 12.99 -15.91 2.00
C ALA A 206 13.16 -17.45 1.97
N SER A 207 13.40 -18.07 3.13
CA SER A 207 13.53 -19.52 3.28
C SER A 207 12.21 -20.28 3.29
N VAL A 208 11.08 -19.59 3.49
CA VAL A 208 9.75 -20.21 3.40
C VAL A 208 9.45 -20.48 1.91
N PRO A 209 8.92 -21.66 1.53
CA PRO A 209 8.51 -21.91 0.16
C PRO A 209 7.43 -20.93 -0.31
N GLU A 210 7.42 -20.62 -1.61
CA GLU A 210 6.34 -19.82 -2.19
C GLU A 210 5.00 -20.54 -2.03
N LEU A 211 3.94 -19.76 -1.82
CA LEU A 211 2.60 -20.31 -1.62
C LEU A 211 1.99 -20.57 -3.00
N GLU A 212 1.66 -21.82 -3.30
CA GLU A 212 1.10 -22.20 -4.61
C GLU A 212 -0.34 -21.69 -4.80
N SER A 213 -1.13 -21.66 -3.73
CA SER A 213 -2.53 -21.20 -3.73
C SER A 213 -2.93 -20.71 -2.34
N LEU A 214 -3.93 -19.83 -2.26
CA LEU A 214 -4.45 -19.38 -0.96
C LEU A 214 -5.06 -20.53 -0.16
N GLU A 215 -5.56 -21.58 -0.82
CA GLU A 215 -6.07 -22.81 -0.23
C GLU A 215 -4.99 -23.57 0.56
N ALA A 216 -3.75 -23.55 0.09
CA ALA A 216 -2.62 -24.22 0.74
C ALA A 216 -2.12 -23.49 2.00
N SER A 217 -2.65 -22.30 2.31
CA SER A 217 -2.15 -21.45 3.41
C SER A 217 -2.27 -22.08 4.80
N THR A 218 -3.26 -22.97 5.01
CA THR A 218 -3.44 -23.67 6.30
C THR A 218 -2.24 -24.55 6.65
N GLU A 219 -1.80 -25.36 5.68
CA GLU A 219 -0.65 -26.26 5.87
C GLU A 219 0.66 -25.48 5.81
N ALA A 220 0.78 -24.56 4.84
CA ALA A 220 2.02 -23.81 4.62
C ALA A 220 2.43 -22.92 5.81
N PHE A 221 1.45 -22.44 6.57
CA PHE A 221 1.67 -21.48 7.66
C PHE A 221 1.17 -21.98 9.02
N GLU A 222 1.09 -23.30 9.21
CA GLU A 222 0.77 -23.88 10.52
C GLU A 222 1.81 -23.44 11.56
N GLY A 223 1.33 -22.94 12.70
CA GLY A 223 2.20 -22.46 13.79
C GLY A 223 2.83 -21.07 13.58
N PHE A 224 2.56 -20.40 12.45
CA PHE A 224 3.12 -19.07 12.20
C PHE A 224 2.54 -18.02 13.15
N THR A 225 3.28 -16.90 13.30
CA THR A 225 2.78 -15.66 13.89
C THR A 225 2.64 -14.57 12.83
N ALA A 226 1.48 -13.93 12.81
CA ALA A 226 1.17 -12.82 11.91
C ALA A 226 1.41 -11.46 12.58
N TYR A 227 1.99 -10.53 11.82
CA TYR A 227 2.36 -9.20 12.28
C TYR A 227 1.71 -8.10 11.43
N PRO A 228 0.40 -7.83 11.59
CA PRO A 228 -0.24 -6.77 10.83
C PRO A 228 0.14 -5.38 11.33
N TYR A 229 0.11 -4.40 10.44
CA TYR A 229 0.13 -3.00 10.84
C TYR A 229 -1.23 -2.62 11.46
N ARG A 230 -1.24 -2.26 12.74
CA ARG A 230 -2.42 -1.87 13.52
C ARG A 230 -3.26 -0.80 12.79
N GLY A 231 -4.58 -1.00 12.74
CA GLY A 231 -5.53 -0.02 12.20
C GLY A 231 -5.54 0.11 10.68
N THR A 232 -4.96 -0.87 9.97
CA THR A 232 -4.90 -0.90 8.50
C THR A 232 -5.74 -2.03 7.92
N LEU A 233 -5.97 -2.01 6.60
CA LEU A 233 -6.61 -3.13 5.91
C LEU A 233 -5.75 -4.40 5.92
N HIS A 234 -4.44 -4.31 6.21
CA HIS A 234 -3.58 -5.49 6.39
C HIS A 234 -3.97 -6.27 7.65
N GLU A 235 -4.35 -5.57 8.73
CA GLU A 235 -4.88 -6.20 9.94
C GLU A 235 -6.17 -6.95 9.66
N GLU A 236 -7.09 -6.34 8.91
CA GLU A 236 -8.31 -7.03 8.50
C GLU A 236 -8.04 -8.26 7.63
N ARG A 237 -7.06 -8.20 6.72
CA ARG A 237 -6.66 -9.36 5.91
C ARG A 237 -6.11 -10.49 6.75
N ILE A 238 -5.24 -10.19 7.70
CA ILE A 238 -4.72 -11.18 8.66
C ILE A 238 -5.84 -11.80 9.48
N ASN A 239 -6.79 -10.99 9.96
CA ASN A 239 -7.94 -11.49 10.70
C ASN A 239 -8.83 -12.41 9.84
N ARG A 240 -9.09 -12.03 8.58
CA ARG A 240 -9.80 -12.90 7.63
C ARG A 240 -9.05 -14.20 7.34
N LEU A 241 -7.73 -14.14 7.20
CA LEU A 241 -6.88 -15.33 6.99
C LEU A 241 -6.95 -16.27 8.19
N ARG A 242 -6.82 -15.74 9.41
CA ARG A 242 -6.98 -16.49 10.67
C ARG A 242 -8.34 -17.15 10.78
N GLU A 243 -9.42 -16.41 10.49
CA GLU A 243 -10.79 -16.90 10.68
C GLU A 243 -11.19 -17.95 9.65
N ARG A 244 -10.77 -17.77 8.39
CA ARG A 244 -11.27 -18.57 7.27
C ARG A 244 -10.35 -19.70 6.84
N ARG A 245 -9.05 -19.59 7.10
CA ARG A 245 -8.04 -20.49 6.54
C ARG A 245 -7.08 -21.04 7.59
N ILE A 246 -6.65 -20.25 8.57
CA ILE A 246 -5.65 -20.69 9.56
C ILE A 246 -6.20 -20.53 10.99
N PRO A 247 -7.17 -21.35 11.42
CA PRO A 247 -7.67 -21.31 12.79
C PRO A 247 -6.52 -21.54 13.77
N GLY A 248 -6.25 -20.56 14.63
CA GLY A 248 -5.14 -20.59 15.58
C GLY A 248 -3.91 -19.76 15.20
N LEU A 249 -3.91 -19.09 14.04
CA LEU A 249 -2.88 -18.10 13.68
C LEU A 249 -2.72 -17.06 14.78
N ARG A 250 -1.55 -17.01 15.42
CA ARG A 250 -1.21 -16.00 16.43
C ARG A 250 -1.07 -14.64 15.74
N VAL A 251 -1.64 -13.59 16.30
CA VAL A 251 -1.60 -12.23 15.73
C VAL A 251 -0.99 -11.28 16.73
N ILE A 252 0.09 -10.58 16.36
CA ILE A 252 0.77 -9.56 17.16
C ILE A 252 0.86 -8.29 16.31
N PRO A 253 -0.04 -7.30 16.50
CA PRO A 253 0.01 -6.07 15.71
C PRO A 253 1.26 -5.24 16.03
N LEU A 254 1.81 -4.60 15.01
CA LEU A 254 2.97 -3.69 15.07
C LEU A 254 2.58 -2.29 14.59
N GLU A 255 3.46 -1.31 14.82
CA GLU A 255 3.14 0.12 14.64
C GLU A 255 3.79 0.74 13.40
N SER A 256 4.62 0.01 12.65
CA SER A 256 5.23 0.51 11.41
C SER A 256 5.63 -0.58 10.41
N ASN A 257 5.73 -0.20 9.13
CA ASN A 257 6.23 -1.10 8.08
C ASN A 257 7.69 -1.52 8.32
N ASP A 258 8.54 -0.66 8.87
CA ASP A 258 9.94 -1.01 9.14
C ASP A 258 10.06 -2.04 10.27
N GLU A 259 9.24 -1.91 11.32
CA GLU A 259 9.16 -2.90 12.40
C GLU A 259 8.65 -4.26 11.88
N ILE A 260 7.63 -4.25 11.00
CA ILE A 260 7.13 -5.46 10.34
C ILE A 260 8.23 -6.10 9.49
N LEU A 261 8.88 -5.34 8.62
CA LEU A 261 9.91 -5.85 7.72
C LEU A 261 11.11 -6.42 8.49
N GLY A 262 11.56 -5.74 9.54
CA GLY A 262 12.59 -6.24 10.45
C GLY A 262 12.15 -7.54 11.12
N THR A 263 10.91 -7.58 11.62
CA THR A 263 10.33 -8.77 12.26
C THR A 263 10.26 -9.94 11.28
N ILE A 264 9.79 -9.78 10.05
CA ILE A 264 9.72 -10.88 9.07
C ILE A 264 11.12 -11.37 8.68
N ALA A 265 12.10 -10.46 8.57
CA ALA A 265 13.47 -10.81 8.20
C ALA A 265 14.22 -11.66 9.26
N GLU A 266 13.75 -11.71 10.50
CA GLU A 266 14.41 -12.45 11.58
C GLU A 266 14.16 -13.97 11.54
N GLY A 267 13.11 -14.47 10.86
CA GLY A 267 12.88 -15.91 10.83
C GLY A 267 11.65 -16.41 10.07
N PRO A 268 11.61 -17.73 9.77
CA PRO A 268 10.64 -18.33 8.86
C PRO A 268 9.21 -18.42 9.40
N GLU A 269 8.98 -18.43 10.71
CA GLU A 269 7.66 -18.67 11.31
C GLU A 269 6.83 -17.39 11.45
N ARG A 270 6.99 -16.46 10.50
CA ARG A 270 6.47 -15.10 10.56
C ARG A 270 5.87 -14.69 9.22
N LEU A 271 4.70 -14.05 9.27
CA LEU A 271 4.03 -13.53 8.08
C LEU A 271 3.41 -12.16 8.33
N ALA A 272 3.25 -11.37 7.26
CA ALA A 272 2.53 -10.11 7.30
C ALA A 272 1.97 -9.75 5.92
N PHE A 273 0.90 -8.95 5.90
CA PHE A 273 0.52 -8.20 4.70
C PHE A 273 1.15 -6.81 4.76
N ILE A 274 1.73 -6.37 3.65
CA ILE A 274 2.25 -5.01 3.46
C ILE A 274 1.92 -4.51 2.05
N ASP A 275 2.05 -3.21 1.81
CA ASP A 275 1.99 -2.67 0.45
C ASP A 275 3.15 -3.18 -0.41
N VAL A 276 2.88 -3.45 -1.70
CA VAL A 276 3.89 -3.96 -2.65
C VAL A 276 5.11 -3.03 -2.76
N HIS A 277 4.90 -1.72 -2.60
CA HIS A 277 6.01 -0.78 -2.55
C HIS A 277 6.95 -1.04 -1.37
N ALA A 278 6.41 -1.28 -0.16
CA ALA A 278 7.23 -1.55 1.02
C ALA A 278 8.02 -2.86 0.83
N TYR A 279 7.40 -3.87 0.23
CA TYR A 279 8.09 -5.10 -0.17
C TYR A 279 9.22 -4.82 -1.17
N TRP A 280 8.94 -4.04 -2.22
CA TRP A 280 9.91 -3.72 -3.27
C TRP A 280 11.14 -3.01 -2.71
N ARG A 281 10.95 -1.99 -1.85
CA ARG A 281 12.06 -1.29 -1.18
C ARG A 281 12.84 -2.20 -0.26
N ALA A 282 12.18 -3.11 0.45
CA ALA A 282 12.87 -4.07 1.28
C ALA A 282 13.75 -5.04 0.46
N MET A 283 13.28 -5.46 -0.73
CA MET A 283 14.07 -6.25 -1.66
C MET A 283 15.28 -5.49 -2.20
N GLU A 284 15.13 -4.21 -2.54
CA GLU A 284 16.26 -3.34 -2.97
C GLU A 284 17.32 -3.20 -1.87
N ARG A 285 16.89 -3.18 -0.60
CA ARG A 285 17.76 -3.18 0.59
C ARG A 285 18.36 -4.56 0.91
N GLY A 286 17.98 -5.61 0.17
CA GLY A 286 18.48 -6.96 0.34
C GLY A 286 17.94 -7.69 1.59
N LEU A 287 16.76 -7.30 2.10
CA LEU A 287 16.15 -8.04 3.20
C LEU A 287 15.78 -9.46 2.73
N PRO A 288 15.96 -10.50 3.58
CA PRO A 288 15.66 -11.89 3.23
C PRO A 288 14.16 -12.16 3.36
N ILE A 289 13.35 -11.52 2.54
CA ILE A 289 11.89 -11.68 2.52
C ILE A 289 11.43 -12.30 1.20
N ARG A 290 10.23 -12.90 1.21
CA ARG A 290 9.55 -13.49 0.05
C ARG A 290 8.12 -12.98 -0.02
N ARG A 291 7.68 -12.59 -1.21
CA ARG A 291 6.26 -12.37 -1.56
C ARG A 291 5.61 -13.69 -1.95
N HIS A 292 4.32 -13.82 -1.64
CA HIS A 292 3.48 -14.94 -2.04
C HIS A 292 2.38 -14.47 -3.02
N PRO A 293 2.61 -14.53 -4.35
CA PRO A 293 1.70 -13.96 -5.33
C PRO A 293 0.27 -14.50 -5.28
N ALA A 294 0.11 -15.76 -4.86
CA ALA A 294 -1.21 -16.39 -4.65
C ALA A 294 -2.11 -15.68 -3.63
N ALA A 295 -1.55 -14.78 -2.82
CA ALA A 295 -2.26 -14.00 -1.81
C ALA A 295 -2.30 -12.49 -2.13
N ASP A 296 -1.82 -12.06 -3.30
CA ASP A 296 -1.85 -10.66 -3.68
C ASP A 296 -3.29 -10.14 -3.83
N ASP A 297 -3.49 -8.90 -3.42
CA ASP A 297 -4.79 -8.23 -3.47
C ASP A 297 -4.64 -6.82 -4.02
N ALA A 298 -5.06 -6.63 -5.28
CA ALA A 298 -5.05 -5.36 -6.00
C ALA A 298 -6.35 -4.53 -5.86
N SER A 299 -7.17 -4.85 -4.85
CA SER A 299 -8.45 -4.14 -4.64
C SER A 299 -8.28 -2.74 -4.05
N GLU A 300 -7.11 -2.41 -3.51
CA GLU A 300 -6.83 -1.14 -2.88
C GLU A 300 -6.55 -0.03 -3.88
N THR A 301 -7.01 1.16 -3.55
CA THR A 301 -6.65 2.38 -4.27
C THR A 301 -6.28 3.49 -3.28
N PHE A 302 -5.33 4.32 -3.67
CA PHE A 302 -4.90 5.47 -2.88
C PHE A 302 -5.51 6.76 -3.41
N GLY A 303 -5.82 7.67 -2.49
CA GLY A 303 -6.35 9.00 -2.80
C GLY A 303 -5.69 10.07 -1.95
N VAL A 304 -5.68 11.30 -2.46
CA VAL A 304 -5.37 12.49 -1.66
C VAL A 304 -6.57 12.72 -0.74
N VAL A 305 -6.30 12.99 0.54
CA VAL A 305 -7.36 13.26 1.51
C VAL A 305 -7.48 14.74 1.84
N LEU A 306 -8.70 15.18 2.11
CA LEU A 306 -9.02 16.55 2.55
C LEU A 306 -9.97 16.48 3.74
N PRO A 307 -10.08 17.54 4.56
CA PRO A 307 -11.17 17.66 5.51
C PRO A 307 -12.52 17.43 4.84
N ARG A 308 -13.46 16.82 5.56
CA ARG A 308 -14.78 16.50 5.03
C ARG A 308 -15.54 17.77 4.63
N GLY A 309 -16.05 17.79 3.39
CA GLY A 309 -16.82 18.92 2.87
C GLY A 309 -15.96 20.05 2.33
N SER A 310 -14.69 19.78 2.02
CA SER A 310 -13.74 20.77 1.54
C SER A 310 -14.20 21.38 0.21
N ASP A 311 -14.12 22.71 0.08
CA ASP A 311 -14.47 23.44 -1.13
C ASP A 311 -13.44 23.25 -2.26
N TRP A 312 -12.31 22.59 -1.95
CA TRP A 312 -11.29 22.16 -2.90
C TRP A 312 -11.60 20.83 -3.58
N THR A 313 -12.44 19.98 -2.98
CA THR A 313 -12.71 18.62 -3.46
C THR A 313 -13.20 18.59 -4.92
N PRO A 314 -14.19 19.41 -5.34
CA PRO A 314 -14.66 19.39 -6.73
C PRO A 314 -13.57 19.79 -7.74
N LEU A 315 -12.67 20.68 -7.36
CA LEU A 315 -11.59 21.14 -8.23
C LEU A 315 -10.51 20.07 -8.39
N LEU A 316 -10.25 19.30 -7.33
CA LEU A 316 -9.36 18.14 -7.38
C LEU A 316 -9.96 17.01 -8.23
N GLU A 317 -11.26 16.75 -8.09
CA GLU A 317 -11.99 15.80 -8.96
C GLU A 317 -11.86 16.20 -10.44
N GLU A 318 -12.12 17.47 -10.75
CA GLU A 318 -12.00 17.99 -12.12
C GLU A 318 -10.59 17.82 -12.69
N PHE A 319 -9.54 18.11 -11.90
CA PHE A 319 -8.16 17.90 -12.34
C PHE A 319 -7.87 16.45 -12.74
N PHE A 320 -8.37 15.49 -11.96
CA PHE A 320 -8.17 14.07 -12.23
C PHE A 320 -8.98 13.58 -13.43
N GLU A 321 -10.11 14.20 -13.72
CA GLU A 321 -11.04 13.81 -14.79
C GLU A 321 -10.81 14.58 -16.10
N GLU A 322 -10.09 15.69 -16.07
CA GLU A 322 -9.91 16.56 -17.24
C GLU A 322 -9.23 15.84 -18.41
N GLY A 323 -9.88 15.89 -19.58
CA GLY A 323 -9.41 15.28 -20.82
C GLY A 323 -9.62 13.77 -20.80
N GLU A 324 -8.53 13.02 -20.96
CA GLU A 324 -8.53 11.55 -20.85
C GLU A 324 -8.32 11.08 -19.40
N GLY A 325 -8.27 12.02 -18.44
CA GLY A 325 -7.96 11.77 -17.04
C GLY A 325 -6.46 11.80 -16.74
N TYR A 326 -6.10 12.28 -15.55
CA TYR A 326 -4.71 12.55 -15.17
C TYR A 326 -3.81 11.32 -15.24
N ARG A 327 -4.32 10.15 -14.85
CA ARG A 327 -3.58 8.87 -14.85
C ARG A 327 -3.25 8.34 -16.25
N ASN A 328 -3.91 8.86 -17.29
CA ASN A 328 -3.62 8.50 -18.67
C ASN A 328 -2.64 9.47 -19.34
N ARG A 329 -2.21 10.53 -18.63
CA ARG A 329 -1.24 11.50 -19.15
C ARG A 329 0.18 10.92 -19.10
N PRO A 330 1.03 11.18 -20.11
CA PRO A 330 2.44 10.77 -20.09
C PRO A 330 3.20 11.25 -18.83
N ARG A 331 2.83 12.43 -18.33
CA ARG A 331 3.40 13.02 -17.12
C ARG A 331 3.21 12.15 -15.87
N TYR A 332 2.03 11.55 -15.68
CA TYR A 332 1.79 10.67 -14.54
C TYR A 332 2.73 9.45 -14.58
N LEU A 333 2.90 8.83 -15.75
CA LEU A 333 3.77 7.67 -15.90
C LEU A 333 5.25 8.02 -15.73
N GLU A 334 5.67 9.22 -16.18
CA GLU A 334 7.01 9.76 -15.92
C GLU A 334 7.28 9.89 -14.41
N ILE A 335 6.34 10.47 -13.65
CA ILE A 335 6.43 10.61 -12.18
C ILE A 335 6.61 9.24 -11.51
N LEU A 336 5.81 8.24 -11.90
CA LEU A 336 5.94 6.89 -11.35
C LEU A 336 7.32 6.31 -11.62
N ARG A 337 7.78 6.35 -12.87
CA ARG A 337 9.10 5.78 -13.26
C ARG A 337 10.25 6.49 -12.58
N GLU A 338 10.20 7.81 -12.47
CA GLU A 338 11.24 8.61 -11.83
C GLU A 338 11.42 8.22 -10.36
N HIS A 339 10.31 8.04 -9.62
CA HIS A 339 10.37 7.85 -8.18
C HIS A 339 10.30 6.39 -7.73
N LEU A 340 9.63 5.53 -8.47
CA LEU A 340 9.41 4.12 -8.13
C LEU A 340 10.30 3.18 -8.94
N GLY A 341 10.88 3.65 -10.04
CA GLY A 341 11.60 2.82 -11.01
C GLY A 341 10.66 2.05 -11.93
N GLU A 342 11.22 1.53 -13.04
CA GLU A 342 10.46 0.84 -14.09
C GLU A 342 9.70 -0.38 -13.55
N GLY A 343 10.37 -1.28 -12.85
CA GLY A 343 9.77 -2.56 -12.45
C GLY A 343 8.57 -2.43 -11.50
N LEU A 344 8.64 -1.53 -10.51
CA LEU A 344 7.50 -1.28 -9.63
C LEU A 344 6.38 -0.53 -10.35
N THR A 345 6.72 0.38 -11.25
CA THR A 345 5.74 1.10 -12.07
C THR A 345 4.95 0.14 -12.96
N GLU A 346 5.64 -0.76 -13.66
CA GLU A 346 5.02 -1.78 -14.51
C GLU A 346 4.03 -2.64 -13.70
N LEU A 347 4.46 -3.14 -12.54
CA LEU A 347 3.61 -3.95 -11.67
C LEU A 347 2.33 -3.21 -11.23
N LEU A 348 2.44 -1.94 -10.84
CA LEU A 348 1.29 -1.15 -10.37
C LEU A 348 0.32 -0.83 -11.52
N GLU A 349 0.84 -0.56 -12.72
CA GLU A 349 0.02 -0.27 -13.89
C GLU A 349 -0.63 -1.53 -14.48
N GLU A 350 0.06 -2.68 -14.45
CA GLU A 350 -0.56 -3.98 -14.77
C GLU A 350 -1.75 -4.25 -13.84
N ALA A 351 -1.57 -4.07 -12.53
CA ALA A 351 -2.63 -4.24 -11.54
C ALA A 351 -3.83 -3.31 -11.79
N ARG A 352 -3.58 -2.08 -12.25
CA ARG A 352 -4.63 -1.14 -12.67
C ARG A 352 -5.39 -1.64 -13.89
N LEU A 353 -4.68 -1.97 -14.97
CA LEU A 353 -5.27 -2.33 -16.26
C LEU A 353 -6.07 -3.63 -16.16
N SER A 354 -5.57 -4.64 -15.45
CA SER A 354 -6.32 -5.88 -15.21
C SER A 354 -7.64 -5.63 -14.47
N ARG A 355 -7.69 -4.65 -13.56
CA ARG A 355 -8.92 -4.30 -12.86
C ARG A 355 -9.92 -3.59 -13.76
N GLU A 356 -9.45 -2.69 -14.62
CA GLU A 356 -10.31 -2.00 -15.59
C GLU A 356 -10.93 -2.98 -16.59
N GLU A 357 -10.15 -3.96 -17.06
CA GLU A 357 -10.64 -5.03 -17.91
C GLU A 357 -11.73 -5.87 -17.22
N LEU A 358 -11.55 -6.22 -15.94
CA LEU A 358 -12.54 -6.94 -15.14
C LEU A 358 -13.80 -6.11 -14.84
N ALA A 359 -13.68 -4.79 -14.78
CA ALA A 359 -14.79 -3.88 -14.51
C ALA A 359 -15.58 -3.50 -15.77
N ALA A 360 -15.03 -3.72 -16.97
CA ALA A 360 -15.73 -3.45 -18.21
C ALA A 360 -17.01 -4.30 -18.29
N PRO A 361 -18.17 -3.71 -18.65
CA PRO A 361 -19.39 -4.47 -18.83
C PRO A 361 -19.15 -5.56 -19.88
N GLY A 362 -19.40 -6.81 -19.51
CA GLY A 362 -19.29 -7.93 -20.43
C GLY A 362 -20.14 -7.70 -21.68
N PRO A 363 -19.82 -8.36 -22.82
CA PRO A 363 -20.65 -8.25 -24.01
C PRO A 363 -22.11 -8.57 -23.65
N PRO A 364 -23.09 -7.84 -24.20
CA PRO A 364 -24.49 -8.13 -23.92
C PRO A 364 -24.79 -9.60 -24.21
N PRO A 365 -25.61 -10.28 -23.39
CA PRO A 365 -25.97 -11.67 -23.66
C PRO A 365 -26.58 -11.77 -25.05
N GLY A 366 -26.00 -12.66 -25.87
CA GLY A 366 -26.38 -12.88 -27.27
C GLY A 366 -27.66 -13.68 -27.45
#